data_AF-A0A518ICM2-F1
#
_entry.id   AF-A0A518ICM2-F1
#
_cell.length_a   1.000
_cell.length_b   1.000
_cell.length_c   1.000
_cell.angle_alpha   90.00
_cell.angle_beta   90.00
_cell.angle_gamma   90.00
#
_symmetry.space_group_name_H-M   'P 1'
#
loop_
_entity.id
_entity.type
_entity.pdbx_description
1 polymer ?
#
loop_
_entity_poly.entity_id
_entity_poly.type
_entity_poly.pdbx_seq_one_letter_code
_entity_poly.pdbx_strand_id
1 'polypeptide(L)'
;MSVLLDGVWIKSIGWAGRRALMVEFGTIYTDRLHQLYAGRCLVGHTRQASERRITFQFNPTTGTPATLMLAAVSDGEGSVDYGDQFGRLPANRYVLRWSASGYPVDSDHFEITGSTEPGGEVDPENVLKRLHFVGDGDYEWETPYLDGSGQHKFKITPRDNSEPAGNAGTATEVTVDSLLPPDDVAFNADGSRFTLAEESAVVTVDFSYGGG
;
A
#
# COMPACT_ATOMS: atom_id res chain seq x y z
N MET A 1 -2.20 8.86 -20.37
CA MET A 1 -1.61 9.10 -19.04
C MET A 1 -1.32 7.73 -18.45
N SER A 2 -0.06 7.41 -18.13
CA SER A 2 0.28 6.13 -17.52
C SER A 2 1.30 6.37 -16.42
N VAL A 3 0.85 6.43 -15.17
CA VAL A 3 1.71 6.34 -14.00
C VAL A 3 1.98 4.86 -13.77
N LEU A 4 3.24 4.48 -13.70
CA LEU A 4 3.65 3.10 -13.50
C LEU A 4 4.34 2.99 -12.13
N LEU A 5 3.79 2.12 -11.28
CA LEU A 5 4.27 1.88 -9.92
C LEU A 5 5.26 0.71 -9.85
N ASP A 6 5.31 -0.10 -10.90
CA ASP A 6 6.20 -1.22 -11.08
C ASP A 6 7.47 -0.82 -11.84
N GLY A 7 8.40 -1.75 -12.04
CA GLY A 7 9.60 -1.53 -12.86
C GLY A 7 10.61 -0.51 -12.31
N VAL A 8 10.36 0.07 -11.13
CA VAL A 8 11.23 1.02 -10.41
C VAL A 8 11.54 0.50 -9.01
N TRP A 9 12.75 0.72 -8.50
CA TRP A 9 13.14 0.28 -7.16
C TRP A 9 14.20 1.18 -6.54
N ILE A 10 14.10 1.40 -5.23
CA ILE A 10 15.11 2.13 -4.46
C ILE A 10 16.34 1.23 -4.27
N LYS A 11 17.52 1.72 -4.66
CA LYS A 11 18.81 1.04 -4.44
C LYS A 11 19.44 1.45 -3.11
N SER A 12 19.42 2.74 -2.82
CA SER A 12 20.02 3.29 -1.61
C SER A 12 19.32 4.60 -1.22
N ILE A 13 19.35 4.89 0.07
CA ILE A 13 18.91 6.15 0.65
C ILE A 13 20.03 6.63 1.56
N GLY A 14 20.43 7.90 1.41
CA GLY A 14 21.48 8.48 2.23
C GLY A 14 21.30 9.97 2.45
N TRP A 15 21.94 10.50 3.48
CA TRP A 15 21.98 11.94 3.71
C TRP A 15 22.83 12.64 2.64
N ALA A 16 22.24 13.60 1.94
CA ALA A 16 22.93 14.51 1.03
C ALA A 16 23.15 15.90 1.63
N GLY A 17 22.65 16.13 2.85
CA GLY A 17 22.86 17.35 3.61
C GLY A 17 22.16 17.27 4.97
N ARG A 18 22.22 18.35 5.76
CA ARG A 18 21.67 18.37 7.14
C ARG A 18 20.15 18.10 7.21
N ARG A 19 19.41 18.39 6.14
CA ARG A 19 17.96 18.18 6.01
C ARG A 19 17.57 17.61 4.65
N ALA A 20 18.52 16.98 3.95
CA ALA A 20 18.30 16.48 2.60
C ALA A 20 18.66 15.00 2.53
N LEU A 21 17.75 14.21 1.98
CA LEU A 21 17.98 12.82 1.62
C LEU A 21 18.15 12.71 0.12
N MET A 22 19.05 11.83 -0.30
CA MET A 22 19.20 11.41 -1.68
C MET A 22 18.77 9.96 -1.78
N VAL A 23 17.88 9.70 -2.73
CA VAL A 23 17.44 8.36 -3.11
C VAL A 23 18.10 8.02 -4.43
N GLU A 24 18.90 6.96 -4.45
CA GLU A 24 19.35 6.34 -5.69
C GLU A 24 18.41 5.19 -6.05
N PHE A 25 18.07 5.07 -7.33
CA PHE A 25 17.10 4.08 -7.77
C PHE A 25 17.52 3.37 -9.06
N GLY A 26 16.87 2.23 -9.31
CA GLY A 26 16.89 1.54 -10.59
C GLY A 26 15.52 1.63 -11.26
N THR A 27 15.53 1.49 -12.58
CA THR A 27 14.31 1.49 -13.40
C THR A 27 14.57 0.68 -14.66
N ILE A 28 13.56 -0.04 -15.13
CA ILE A 28 13.56 -0.66 -16.46
C ILE A 28 13.17 0.34 -17.56
N TYR A 29 12.49 1.43 -17.19
CA TYR A 29 12.09 2.50 -18.12
C TYR A 29 13.23 3.48 -18.34
N THR A 30 13.69 3.58 -19.59
CA THR A 30 14.78 4.47 -20.03
C THR A 30 14.29 5.75 -20.70
N ASP A 31 13.01 5.81 -21.04
CA ASP A 31 12.31 6.87 -21.78
C ASP A 31 11.34 7.67 -20.90
N ARG A 32 11.36 7.43 -19.58
CA ARG A 32 10.43 8.01 -18.61
C ARG A 32 11.14 8.87 -17.58
N LEU A 33 10.40 9.84 -17.05
CA LEU A 33 10.78 10.56 -15.84
C LEU A 33 10.32 9.76 -14.62
N HIS A 34 10.92 10.07 -13.47
CA HIS A 34 10.68 9.37 -12.22
C HIS A 34 10.31 10.35 -11.13
N GLN A 35 9.34 9.96 -10.33
CA GLN A 35 8.82 10.74 -9.22
C GLN A 35 9.02 9.97 -7.92
N LEU A 36 9.35 10.71 -6.87
CA LEU A 36 9.50 10.22 -5.52
C LEU A 36 8.44 10.84 -4.64
N TYR A 37 7.73 9.99 -3.92
CA TYR A 37 6.66 10.36 -3.01
C TYR A 37 7.05 10.00 -1.57
N ALA A 38 6.69 10.87 -0.62
CA ALA A 38 6.65 10.53 0.80
C ALA A 38 5.18 10.41 1.19
N GLY A 39 4.72 9.18 1.43
CA GLY A 39 3.30 8.85 1.44
C GLY A 39 2.67 9.17 0.08
N ARG A 40 1.71 10.09 0.06
CA ARG A 40 0.99 10.55 -1.13
C ARG A 40 1.42 11.94 -1.59
N CYS A 41 2.52 12.48 -1.09
CA CYS A 41 3.00 13.80 -1.45
C CYS A 41 4.23 13.69 -2.35
N LEU A 42 4.20 14.33 -3.53
CA LEU A 42 5.36 14.42 -4.41
C LEU A 42 6.46 15.23 -3.71
N VAL A 43 7.59 14.59 -3.39
CA VAL A 43 8.72 15.23 -2.70
C VAL A 43 9.92 15.49 -3.61
N GLY A 44 9.95 14.86 -4.78
CA GLY A 44 10.97 15.13 -5.78
C GLY A 44 10.72 14.36 -7.07
N HIS A 45 11.39 14.77 -8.14
CA HIS A 45 11.32 14.11 -9.43
C HIS A 45 12.61 14.30 -10.21
N THR A 46 12.84 13.45 -11.21
CA THR A 46 13.90 13.66 -12.18
C THR A 46 13.49 14.71 -13.21
N ARG A 47 14.50 15.38 -13.77
CA ARG A 47 14.35 16.36 -14.87
C ARG A 47 14.70 15.74 -16.22
N GLN A 48 15.39 14.61 -16.22
CA GLN A 48 15.82 13.90 -17.42
C GLN A 48 15.63 12.39 -17.23
N ALA A 49 15.26 11.68 -18.30
CA ALA A 49 15.01 10.24 -18.26
C ALA A 49 16.25 9.38 -17.94
N SER A 50 17.45 9.96 -18.00
CA SER A 50 18.73 9.32 -17.64
C SER A 50 19.08 9.44 -16.14
N GLU A 51 18.42 10.32 -15.39
CA GLU A 51 18.73 10.53 -13.97
C GLU A 51 18.27 9.33 -13.13
N ARG A 52 19.12 8.88 -12.20
CA ARG A 52 18.85 7.75 -11.30
C ARG A 52 18.95 8.13 -9.83
N ARG A 53 18.82 9.43 -9.57
CA ARG A 53 18.96 10.03 -8.24
C ARG A 53 17.93 11.14 -8.09
N ILE A 54 17.23 11.15 -6.96
CA ILE A 54 16.34 12.25 -6.56
C ILE A 54 16.80 12.72 -5.18
N THR A 55 17.06 14.03 -5.06
CA THR A 55 17.35 14.66 -3.76
C THR A 55 16.13 15.45 -3.33
N PHE A 56 15.70 15.25 -2.09
CA PHE A 56 14.54 15.96 -1.53
C PHE A 56 14.84 16.46 -0.12
N GLN A 57 14.13 17.51 0.28
CA GLN A 57 14.19 18.01 1.65
C GLN A 57 13.40 17.07 2.55
N PHE A 58 14.09 16.47 3.51
CA PHE A 58 13.47 15.67 4.54
C PHE A 58 13.33 16.51 5.81
N ASN A 59 12.10 16.89 6.10
CA ASN A 59 11.74 17.57 7.34
C ASN A 59 11.10 16.56 8.30
N PRO A 60 11.84 16.05 9.30
CA PRO A 60 11.24 15.24 10.35
C PRO A 60 10.48 16.18 11.31
N THR A 61 9.37 16.75 10.85
CA THR A 61 8.47 17.57 11.68
C THR A 61 7.48 16.72 12.45
N THR A 62 7.33 15.44 12.08
CA THR A 62 6.41 14.50 12.72
C THR A 62 7.16 13.19 12.97
N GLY A 63 7.05 12.65 14.18
CA GLY A 63 7.66 11.36 14.58
C GLY A 63 7.01 10.15 13.90
N THR A 64 6.29 10.36 12.80
CA THR A 64 5.61 9.31 12.05
C THR A 64 6.52 8.85 10.91
N PRO A 65 6.82 7.55 10.80
CA PRO A 65 7.55 7.03 9.65
C PRO A 65 6.76 7.32 8.36
N ALA A 66 7.45 7.86 7.35
CA ALA A 66 6.88 8.10 6.03
C ALA A 66 7.39 7.04 5.05
N THR A 67 6.47 6.34 4.39
CA THR A 67 6.83 5.40 3.31
C THR A 67 7.27 6.18 2.09
N LEU A 68 8.40 5.78 1.49
CA LEU A 68 8.85 6.34 0.21
C LEU A 68 8.35 5.47 -0.94
N MET A 69 7.76 6.09 -1.96
CA MET A 69 7.28 5.42 -3.18
C MET A 69 7.91 6.05 -4.42
N LEU A 70 8.27 5.22 -5.39
CA LEU A 70 8.75 5.66 -6.70
C LEU A 70 7.70 5.36 -7.77
N ALA A 71 7.55 6.27 -8.73
CA ALA A 71 6.72 6.06 -9.91
C ALA A 71 7.46 6.50 -11.16
N ALA A 72 7.20 5.82 -12.29
CA ALA A 72 7.62 6.24 -13.62
C ALA A 72 6.45 6.91 -14.34
N VAL A 73 6.72 8.06 -14.96
CA VAL A 73 5.72 8.89 -15.64
C VAL A 73 6.20 9.27 -17.04
N SER A 74 5.30 9.76 -17.89
CA SER A 74 5.64 10.13 -19.26
C SER A 74 6.59 11.34 -19.28
N ASP A 75 7.32 11.53 -20.37
CA ASP A 75 8.15 12.73 -20.52
C ASP A 75 7.28 14.00 -20.46
N GLY A 76 7.78 15.02 -19.77
CA GLY A 76 7.03 16.24 -19.44
C GLY A 76 6.09 16.15 -18.24
N GLU A 77 5.82 14.96 -17.69
CA GLU A 77 4.93 14.78 -16.52
C GLU A 77 5.68 14.75 -15.18
N GLY A 78 7.00 14.97 -15.17
CA GLY A 78 7.83 14.85 -13.96
C GLY A 78 7.35 15.68 -12.77
N SER A 79 6.74 16.84 -13.02
CA SER A 79 6.19 17.73 -11.98
C SER A 79 4.67 17.58 -11.76
N VAL A 80 3.98 16.69 -12.47
CA VAL A 80 2.55 16.43 -12.29
C VAL A 80 2.36 15.51 -11.09
N ASP A 81 1.67 15.97 -10.06
CA ASP A 81 1.46 15.18 -8.85
C ASP A 81 0.38 14.11 -9.09
N TYR A 82 0.77 12.84 -8.93
CA TYR A 82 -0.10 11.66 -8.99
C TYR A 82 -0.20 10.96 -7.63
N GLY A 83 0.09 11.70 -6.58
CA GLY A 83 -0.01 11.31 -5.18
C GLY A 83 -1.36 10.68 -4.83
N ASP A 84 -2.40 11.08 -5.55
CA ASP A 84 -3.75 10.61 -5.37
C ASP A 84 -3.98 9.15 -5.79
N GLN A 85 -3.13 8.63 -6.69
CA GLN A 85 -3.20 7.27 -7.21
C GLN A 85 -2.52 6.22 -6.31
N PHE A 86 -1.70 6.64 -5.34
CA PHE A 86 -1.11 5.70 -4.36
C PHE A 86 -2.09 5.40 -3.24
N GLY A 87 -2.06 4.20 -2.65
CA GLY A 87 -2.87 3.88 -1.46
C GLY A 87 -2.66 4.85 -0.29
N ARG A 88 -3.71 5.07 0.53
CA ARG A 88 -3.66 5.97 1.70
C ARG A 88 -2.73 5.45 2.81
N LEU A 89 -2.08 6.39 3.53
CA LEU A 89 -1.42 6.16 4.81
C LEU A 89 -2.15 6.96 5.91
N PRO A 90 -2.25 6.47 7.16
CA PRO A 90 -1.63 5.26 7.69
C PRO A 90 -2.64 4.11 7.66
N ALA A 91 -2.63 3.29 6.61
CA ALA A 91 -3.32 2.03 6.69
C ALA A 91 -2.58 1.17 7.73
N ASN A 92 -3.29 0.76 8.78
CA ASN A 92 -2.71 -0.13 9.77
C ASN A 92 -2.25 -1.41 9.04
N ARG A 93 -0.98 -1.78 9.22
CA ARG A 93 -0.49 -3.11 8.85
C ARG A 93 -0.39 -3.92 10.12
N TYR A 94 -0.84 -5.15 10.02
CA TYR A 94 -0.84 -6.09 11.13
C TYR A 94 0.04 -7.28 10.75
N VAL A 95 0.60 -7.93 11.76
CA VAL A 95 1.31 -9.19 11.60
C VAL A 95 0.41 -10.27 12.14
N LEU A 96 -0.08 -11.15 11.25
CA LEU A 96 -0.76 -12.37 11.66
C LEU A 96 0.30 -13.39 12.03
N ARG A 97 0.19 -13.99 13.22
CA ARG A 97 1.09 -15.04 13.71
C ARG A 97 0.28 -16.27 14.08
N TRP A 98 0.76 -17.43 13.68
CA TRP A 98 0.15 -18.71 14.01
C TRP A 98 1.21 -19.80 14.11
N SER A 99 0.89 -20.86 14.83
CA SER A 99 1.75 -22.03 14.96
C SER A 99 1.14 -23.20 14.17
N ALA A 100 1.99 -23.94 13.48
CA ALA A 100 1.63 -25.19 12.82
C ALA A 100 2.25 -26.36 13.60
N SER A 101 1.42 -27.32 13.99
CA SER A 101 1.87 -28.51 14.71
C SER A 101 1.06 -29.73 14.32
N GLY A 102 1.72 -30.86 14.05
CA GLY A 102 1.03 -32.13 13.72
C GLY A 102 0.35 -32.13 12.36
N TYR A 103 0.81 -31.29 11.44
CA TYR A 103 0.31 -31.27 10.07
C TYR A 103 0.76 -32.52 9.29
N PRO A 104 -0.09 -33.08 8.41
CA PRO A 104 0.28 -34.20 7.54
C PRO A 104 1.52 -33.92 6.67
N VAL A 105 2.26 -34.98 6.33
CA VAL A 105 3.52 -34.88 5.56
C VAL A 105 3.34 -34.30 4.14
N ASP A 106 2.14 -34.39 3.60
CA ASP A 106 1.73 -33.88 2.30
C ASP A 106 1.20 -32.43 2.33
N SER A 107 1.26 -31.76 3.49
CA SER A 107 0.96 -30.33 3.61
C SER A 107 1.96 -29.50 2.78
N ASP A 108 1.45 -28.63 1.92
CA ASP A 108 2.24 -27.87 0.95
C ASP A 108 2.34 -26.38 1.32
N HIS A 109 1.21 -25.73 1.59
CA HIS A 109 1.18 -24.30 1.91
C HIS A 109 -0.03 -23.89 2.73
N PHE A 110 0.04 -22.70 3.31
CA PHE A 110 -1.11 -21.96 3.83
C PHE A 110 -1.60 -20.97 2.79
N GLU A 111 -2.86 -21.07 2.40
CA GLU A 111 -3.57 -20.07 1.62
C GLU A 111 -4.24 -19.06 2.56
N ILE A 112 -3.93 -17.78 2.38
CA ILE A 112 -4.48 -16.69 3.18
C ILE A 112 -5.46 -15.91 2.31
N THR A 113 -6.73 -15.94 2.69
CA THR A 113 -7.80 -15.13 2.08
C THR A 113 -8.28 -14.07 3.06
N GLY A 114 -8.87 -12.98 2.57
CA GLY A 114 -9.37 -11.91 3.42
C GLY A 114 -10.62 -11.22 2.87
N SER A 115 -11.29 -10.46 3.73
CA SER A 115 -12.36 -9.57 3.34
C SER A 115 -11.85 -8.49 2.36
N THR A 116 -12.70 -8.05 1.43
CA THR A 116 -12.38 -6.99 0.47
C THR A 116 -12.68 -5.60 1.02
N GLU A 117 -13.51 -5.51 2.07
CA GLU A 117 -13.92 -4.27 2.73
C GLU A 117 -14.05 -4.46 4.25
N PRO A 118 -13.96 -3.38 5.06
CA PRO A 118 -14.18 -3.44 6.50
C PRO A 118 -15.59 -3.91 6.85
N GLY A 119 -15.71 -4.84 7.80
CA GLY A 119 -16.97 -5.45 8.23
C GLY A 119 -17.48 -6.54 7.29
N GLY A 120 -16.84 -6.73 6.13
CA GLY A 120 -17.15 -7.79 5.19
C GLY A 120 -16.76 -9.18 5.70
N GLU A 121 -17.41 -10.21 5.16
CA GLU A 121 -16.96 -11.59 5.35
C GLU A 121 -15.70 -11.88 4.51
N VAL A 122 -15.01 -12.98 4.83
CA VAL A 122 -13.88 -13.44 4.04
C VAL A 122 -14.35 -13.81 2.64
N ASP A 123 -13.74 -13.18 1.63
CA ASP A 123 -13.94 -13.56 0.23
C ASP A 123 -12.97 -14.70 -0.12
N PRO A 124 -13.47 -15.91 -0.44
CA PRO A 124 -12.62 -17.05 -0.77
C PRO A 124 -11.85 -16.87 -2.09
N GLU A 125 -12.27 -15.96 -2.97
CA GLU A 125 -11.58 -15.65 -4.22
C GLU A 125 -10.46 -14.61 -4.02
N ASN A 126 -10.52 -13.83 -2.94
CA ASN A 126 -9.52 -12.84 -2.57
C ASN A 126 -8.31 -13.47 -1.86
N VAL A 127 -7.52 -14.24 -2.62
CA VAL A 127 -6.28 -14.85 -2.12
C VAL A 127 -5.18 -13.80 -2.01
N LEU A 128 -4.82 -13.45 -0.78
CA LEU A 128 -3.82 -12.42 -0.46
C LEU A 128 -2.39 -12.97 -0.44
N LYS A 129 -2.23 -14.23 -0.02
CA LYS A 129 -0.92 -14.87 0.06
C LYS A 129 -1.02 -16.39 0.03
N ARG A 130 -0.02 -17.04 -0.56
CA ARG A 130 0.30 -18.46 -0.33
C ARG A 130 1.66 -18.56 0.35
N LEU A 131 1.71 -19.14 1.54
CA LEU A 131 2.91 -19.26 2.36
C LEU A 131 3.30 -20.74 2.46
N HIS A 132 4.46 -21.10 1.92
CA HIS A 132 4.93 -22.49 1.88
C HIS A 132 5.09 -23.06 3.29
N PHE A 133 4.62 -24.29 3.49
CA PHE A 133 4.82 -25.04 4.72
C PHE A 133 6.24 -25.62 4.74
N VAL A 134 7.00 -25.34 5.79
CA VAL A 134 8.40 -25.78 5.95
C VAL A 134 8.57 -26.76 7.11
N GLY A 135 7.46 -27.25 7.67
CA GLY A 135 7.42 -28.10 8.85
C GLY A 135 6.73 -27.43 10.04
N ASP A 136 6.62 -28.18 11.13
CA ASP A 136 6.04 -27.67 12.38
C ASP A 136 6.87 -26.49 12.93
N GLY A 137 6.18 -25.44 13.37
CA GLY A 137 6.82 -24.21 13.84
C GLY A 137 5.89 -23.00 13.80
N ASP A 138 6.47 -21.83 14.07
CA ASP A 138 5.76 -20.55 14.05
C ASP A 138 5.87 -19.88 12.68
N TYR A 139 4.75 -19.36 12.22
CA TYR A 139 4.61 -18.67 10.94
C TYR A 139 4.09 -17.26 11.18
N GLU A 140 4.52 -16.35 10.31
CA GLU A 140 4.01 -14.99 10.31
C GLU A 140 3.79 -14.46 8.89
N TRP A 141 2.81 -13.58 8.78
CA TRP A 141 2.51 -12.84 7.56
C TRP A 141 2.07 -11.43 7.90
N GLU A 142 2.67 -10.45 7.22
CA GLU A 142 2.29 -9.06 7.34
C GLU A 142 1.17 -8.74 6.33
N THR A 143 0.04 -8.24 6.81
CA THR A 143 -1.11 -7.90 5.98
C THR A 143 -0.73 -6.83 4.94
N PRO A 144 -1.47 -6.72 3.82
CA PRO A 144 -1.48 -5.48 3.07
C PRO A 144 -1.97 -4.34 3.97
N TYR A 145 -1.80 -3.13 3.49
CA TYR A 145 -2.42 -1.94 4.06
C TYR A 145 -3.95 -2.13 4.08
N LEU A 146 -4.52 -2.16 5.28
CA LEU A 146 -5.97 -2.28 5.46
C LEU A 146 -6.61 -0.89 5.39
N ASP A 147 -7.43 -0.67 4.36
CA ASP A 147 -8.18 0.57 4.20
C ASP A 147 -9.45 0.53 5.04
N GLY A 148 -9.87 1.70 5.53
CA GLY A 148 -11.05 1.86 6.36
C GLY A 148 -10.96 1.31 7.79
N SER A 149 -11.71 1.95 8.68
CA SER A 149 -11.94 1.46 10.05
C SER A 149 -12.96 0.34 10.05
N GLY A 150 -12.72 -0.69 10.86
CA GLY A 150 -13.65 -1.80 11.03
C GLY A 150 -12.94 -3.13 11.18
N GLN A 151 -13.73 -4.20 11.18
CA GLN A 151 -13.24 -5.56 11.31
C GLN A 151 -12.79 -6.07 9.94
N HIS A 152 -11.52 -6.44 9.83
CA HIS A 152 -10.98 -7.14 8.67
C HIS A 152 -10.84 -8.61 9.02
N LYS A 153 -11.49 -9.48 8.26
CA LYS A 153 -11.49 -10.92 8.52
C LYS A 153 -10.53 -11.61 7.56
N PHE A 154 -9.81 -12.59 8.06
CA PHE A 154 -8.87 -13.41 7.31
C PHE A 154 -9.13 -14.89 7.58
N LYS A 155 -8.85 -15.73 6.58
CA LYS A 155 -8.76 -17.18 6.74
C LYS A 155 -7.39 -17.67 6.35
N ILE A 156 -6.79 -18.47 7.21
CA ILE A 156 -5.54 -19.18 6.96
C ILE A 156 -5.93 -20.65 6.76
N THR A 157 -5.87 -21.12 5.51
CA THR A 157 -6.31 -22.45 5.11
C THR A 157 -5.10 -23.29 4.70
N PRO A 158 -4.79 -24.38 5.42
CA PRO A 158 -3.75 -25.30 4.98
C PRO A 158 -4.21 -26.07 3.73
N ARG A 159 -3.28 -26.27 2.79
CA ARG A 159 -3.47 -27.01 1.53
C ARG A 159 -2.45 -28.14 1.44
N ASP A 160 -2.89 -29.31 0.99
CA ASP A 160 -1.98 -30.39 0.61
C ASP A 160 -1.43 -30.21 -0.82
N ASN A 161 -0.55 -31.11 -1.25
CA ASN A 161 0.07 -31.10 -2.57
C ASN A 161 -0.75 -31.79 -3.68
N SER A 162 -2.02 -32.12 -3.44
CA SER A 162 -2.88 -32.76 -4.44
C SER A 162 -3.23 -31.80 -5.59
N GLU A 163 -3.00 -32.20 -6.84
CA GLU A 163 -3.42 -31.38 -7.98
C GLU A 163 -4.95 -31.36 -8.14
N PRO A 164 -5.56 -30.24 -8.62
CA PRO A 164 -4.89 -29.05 -9.18
C PRO A 164 -4.64 -27.90 -8.19
N ALA A 165 -5.17 -27.94 -6.97
CA ALA A 165 -5.14 -26.78 -6.05
C ALA A 165 -4.97 -27.13 -4.55
N GLY A 166 -4.68 -28.40 -4.24
CA GLY A 166 -4.59 -28.91 -2.88
C GLY A 166 -5.94 -29.06 -2.20
N ASN A 167 -6.16 -30.17 -1.49
CA ASN A 167 -7.31 -30.29 -0.60
C ASN A 167 -7.16 -29.29 0.54
N ALA A 168 -8.25 -28.57 0.85
CA ALA A 168 -8.30 -27.69 2.00
C ALA A 168 -8.45 -28.48 3.29
N GLY A 169 -7.56 -28.24 4.26
CA GLY A 169 -7.77 -28.62 5.64
C GLY A 169 -8.67 -27.64 6.39
N THR A 170 -8.75 -27.78 7.71
CA THR A 170 -9.52 -26.86 8.57
C THR A 170 -8.88 -25.48 8.59
N ALA A 171 -9.64 -24.46 8.18
CA ALA A 171 -9.18 -23.07 8.19
C ALA A 171 -9.17 -22.48 9.60
N THR A 172 -8.19 -21.62 9.87
CA THR A 172 -8.16 -20.74 11.05
C THR A 172 -8.68 -19.36 10.64
N GLU A 173 -9.70 -18.88 11.35
CA GLU A 173 -10.23 -17.53 11.16
C GLU A 173 -9.52 -16.55 12.09
N VAL A 174 -9.13 -15.40 11.54
CA VAL A 174 -8.50 -14.31 12.28
C VAL A 174 -9.23 -13.02 11.96
N THR A 175 -9.67 -12.31 12.99
CA THR A 175 -10.28 -10.99 12.84
C THR A 175 -9.32 -9.93 13.38
N VAL A 176 -9.11 -8.89 12.61
CA VAL A 176 -8.29 -7.73 12.96
C VAL A 176 -9.20 -6.51 13.03
N ASP A 177 -9.28 -5.89 14.20
CA ASP A 177 -9.97 -4.61 14.36
C ASP A 177 -9.02 -3.47 13.94
N SER A 178 -9.29 -2.87 12.77
CA SER A 178 -8.56 -1.69 12.33
C SER A 178 -9.26 -0.43 12.81
N LEU A 179 -8.57 0.36 13.62
CA LEU A 179 -9.01 1.70 13.99
C LEU A 179 -8.17 2.70 13.22
N LEU A 180 -8.76 3.29 12.19
CA LEU A 180 -8.26 4.48 11.53
C LEU A 180 -8.99 5.70 12.13
N PRO A 181 -8.29 6.80 12.39
CA PRO A 181 -8.97 8.05 12.69
C PRO A 181 -9.94 8.38 11.55
N PRO A 182 -11.13 8.92 11.85
CA PRO A 182 -12.04 9.39 10.80
C PRO A 182 -11.32 10.40 9.93
N ASP A 183 -11.67 10.43 8.64
CA ASP A 183 -11.15 11.46 7.74
C ASP A 183 -11.56 12.84 8.24
N ASP A 184 -10.66 13.82 8.33
CA ASP A 184 -11.05 15.18 8.75
C ASP A 184 -12.09 15.81 7.81
N VAL A 185 -12.06 15.41 6.53
CA VAL A 185 -12.96 15.88 5.46
C VAL A 185 -13.46 14.66 4.69
N ALA A 186 -14.78 14.54 4.55
CA ALA A 186 -15.42 13.46 3.82
C ALA A 186 -15.17 13.59 2.31
N PHE A 187 -15.25 12.45 1.63
CA PHE A 187 -15.12 12.41 0.18
C PHE A 187 -16.45 12.66 -0.50
N ASN A 188 -16.37 13.41 -1.59
CA ASN A 188 -17.38 13.43 -2.61
C ASN A 188 -17.36 12.11 -3.39
N ALA A 189 -18.47 11.79 -4.08
CA ALA A 189 -18.60 10.56 -4.87
C ALA A 189 -17.57 10.46 -6.02
N ASP A 190 -16.97 11.58 -6.42
CA ASP A 190 -15.91 11.66 -7.43
C ASP A 190 -14.50 11.47 -6.85
N GLY A 191 -14.36 11.23 -5.54
CA GLY A 191 -13.08 11.08 -4.86
C GLY A 191 -12.38 12.40 -4.51
N SER A 192 -13.00 13.55 -4.79
CA SER A 192 -12.53 14.85 -4.30
C SER A 192 -12.95 15.07 -2.84
N ARG A 193 -12.31 16.03 -2.16
CA ARG A 193 -12.69 16.45 -0.78
C ARG A 193 -13.38 17.80 -0.73
N PHE A 194 -13.28 18.56 -1.81
CA PHE A 194 -13.75 19.93 -1.89
C PHE A 194 -14.59 20.07 -3.14
N THR A 195 -15.78 20.62 -2.96
CA THR A 195 -16.64 21.03 -4.07
C THR A 195 -16.30 22.48 -4.39
N LEU A 196 -15.83 22.71 -5.61
CA LEU A 196 -15.48 24.02 -6.13
C LEU A 196 -16.62 24.51 -7.01
N ALA A 197 -17.19 25.67 -6.69
CA ALA A 197 -18.16 26.35 -7.53
C ALA A 197 -17.70 27.78 -7.81
N GLU A 198 -17.84 28.23 -9.06
CA GLU A 198 -17.60 29.62 -9.44
C GLU A 198 -18.92 30.25 -9.91
N GLU A 199 -19.31 31.35 -9.27
CA GLU A 199 -20.44 32.16 -9.70
C GLU A 199 -20.10 33.64 -9.56
N SER A 200 -20.33 34.43 -10.62
CA SER A 200 -20.09 35.89 -10.64
C SER A 200 -18.70 36.32 -10.13
N ALA A 201 -17.64 35.61 -10.56
CA ALA A 201 -16.25 35.84 -10.15
C ALA A 201 -15.97 35.60 -8.65
N VAL A 202 -16.84 34.86 -7.95
CA VAL A 202 -16.61 34.34 -6.60
C VAL A 202 -16.43 32.84 -6.68
N VAL A 203 -15.31 32.33 -6.15
CA VAL A 203 -15.07 30.89 -5.98
C VAL A 203 -15.48 30.50 -4.57
N THR A 204 -16.43 29.58 -4.47
CA THR A 204 -16.84 28.95 -3.21
C THR A 204 -16.18 27.58 -3.11
N VAL A 205 -15.57 27.31 -1.95
CA VAL A 205 -14.97 26.02 -1.62
C VAL A 205 -15.78 25.42 -0.48
N ASP A 206 -16.57 24.39 -0.80
CA ASP A 206 -17.36 23.66 0.19
C ASP A 206 -16.72 22.31 0.50
N PHE A 207 -16.92 21.85 1.73
CA PHE A 207 -16.52 20.53 2.18
C PHE A 207 -17.44 20.05 3.29
N SER A 208 -17.51 18.74 3.47
CA SER A 208 -18.15 18.11 4.62
C SER A 208 -17.08 17.53 5.54
N TYR A 209 -17.28 17.64 6.84
CA TYR A 209 -16.41 16.95 7.79
C TYR A 209 -16.59 15.44 7.62
N GLY A 210 -15.48 14.69 7.67
CA GLY A 210 -15.58 13.26 7.89
C GLY A 210 -15.67 13.03 9.40
N GLY A 211 -16.68 12.31 9.84
CA GLY A 211 -16.81 12.01 11.26
C GLY A 211 -18.16 11.45 11.65
N GLY A 212 -18.16 10.17 12.00
CA GLY A 212 -19.22 9.47 12.74
C GLY A 212 -20.24 8.78 11.87
#